data_AF-A0A0J6EAX7-F1
#
_entry.id   AF-A0A0J6EAX7-F1
#
_cell.length_a   1.000
_cell.length_b   1.000
_cell.length_c   1.000
_cell.angle_alpha   90.00
_cell.angle_beta   90.00
_cell.angle_gamma   90.00
#
_symmetry.space_group_name_H-M   'P 1'
#
loop_
_entity.id
_entity.type
_entity.pdbx_description
1 polymer ?
#
loop_
_entity_poly.entity_id
_entity_poly.type
_entity_poly.pdbx_seq_one_letter_code
_entity_poly.pdbx_strand_id
1 'polypeptide(L)' 'MNTIDEHIQKDKAEIEAARAAGDMGKVRHLEEELAGLEAYKAQHPEDSHDPTPLEVYCDMNPDAEECRVYDD' A
#
# COMPACT_ATOMS: atom_id res chain seq x y z
N MET A 1 4.74 -7.30 -6.35
CA MET A 1 3.77 -8.18 -7.06
C MET A 1 3.66 -7.68 -8.49
N ASN A 2 2.80 -8.26 -9.34
CA ASN A 2 2.57 -7.69 -10.68
C ASN A 2 1.39 -6.71 -10.68
N THR A 3 0.43 -6.88 -9.75
CA THR A 3 -0.74 -6.01 -9.63
C THR A 3 -1.05 -5.65 -8.17
N ILE A 4 -1.74 -4.52 -7.96
CA ILE A 4 -2.22 -4.09 -6.64
C ILE A 4 -3.17 -5.11 -6.00
N ASP A 5 -3.97 -5.81 -6.82
CA ASP A 5 -4.87 -6.86 -6.33
C ASP A 5 -4.12 -8.07 -5.79
N GLU A 6 -3.08 -8.52 -6.49
CA GLU A 6 -2.20 -9.57 -5.99
C GLU A 6 -1.50 -9.14 -4.69
N HIS A 7 -1.13 -7.87 -4.56
CA HIS A 7 -0.53 -7.33 -3.35
C HIS A 7 -1.50 -7.42 -2.17
N ILE A 8 -2.68 -6.81 -2.32
CA ILE A 8 -3.71 -6.78 -1.28
C ILE A 8 -4.07 -8.20 -0.80
N GLN A 9 -4.21 -9.17 -1.72
CA GLN A 9 -4.51 -10.55 -1.33
C GLN A 9 -3.37 -11.21 -0.56
N LYS A 10 -2.12 -10.93 -0.95
CA LYS A 10 -0.94 -11.44 -0.26
C LYS A 10 -0.85 -10.87 1.16
N ASP A 11 -1.05 -9.57 1.34
CA ASP A 11 -0.98 -8.94 2.67
C ASP A 11 -2.06 -9.49 3.60
N LYS A 12 -3.28 -9.66 3.10
CA LYS A 12 -4.37 -10.30 3.86
C LYS A 12 -3.97 -11.69 4.35
N ALA A 13 -3.35 -12.51 3.49
CA ALA A 13 -2.88 -13.83 3.88
C ALA A 13 -1.70 -13.77 4.87
N GLU A 14 -0.76 -12.85 4.68
CA GLU A 14 0.39 -12.68 5.58
C GLU A 14 0.00 -12.12 6.95
N ILE A 15 -1.02 -11.26 7.03
CA ILE A 15 -1.59 -10.77 8.29
C ILE A 15 -2.14 -11.94 9.10
N GLU A 16 -2.95 -12.82 8.49
CA GLU A 16 -3.49 -13.99 9.19
C GLU A 16 -2.39 -14.95 9.67
N ALA A 17 -1.37 -15.17 8.83
CA ALA A 17 -0.21 -15.99 9.21
C ALA A 17 0.59 -15.36 10.37
N ALA A 18 0.84 -14.04 10.32
CA ALA A 18 1.55 -13.31 11.37
C ALA A 18 0.76 -13.29 12.68
N ARG A 19 -0.57 -13.11 12.63
CA ARG A 19 -1.48 -13.24 13.78
C ARG A 19 -1.38 -14.61 14.41
N ALA A 20 -1.42 -15.68 13.61
CA ALA A 20 -1.30 -17.06 14.10
C ALA A 20 0.08 -17.35 14.72
N ALA A 21 1.14 -16.71 14.22
CA ALA A 21 2.50 -16.82 14.76
C ALA A 21 2.76 -15.92 15.98
N GLY A 22 1.83 -15.02 16.34
CA GLY A 22 2.00 -14.05 17.41
C GLY A 22 2.94 -12.88 17.06
N ASP A 23 3.27 -12.69 15.78
CA ASP A 23 4.13 -11.61 15.31
C ASP A 23 3.33 -10.31 15.11
N MET A 24 2.98 -9.68 16.23
CA MET A 24 2.18 -8.45 16.21
C MET A 24 2.91 -7.25 15.58
N GLY A 25 4.24 -7.28 15.51
CA GLY A 25 5.02 -6.26 14.81
C GLY A 25 4.78 -6.32 13.31
N LYS A 26 4.83 -7.53 12.73
CA LYS A 26 4.51 -7.77 11.33
C LYS A 26 3.04 -7.48 11.01
N VAL A 27 2.11 -7.84 11.91
CA VAL A 27 0.68 -7.53 11.74
C VAL A 27 0.46 -6.03 11.57
N ARG A 28 0.99 -5.20 12.47
CA ARG A 28 0.79 -3.74 12.39
C ARG A 28 1.35 -3.16 11.08
N HIS A 29 2.55 -3.60 10.69
CA HIS A 29 3.18 -3.14 9.44
C HIS A 29 2.32 -3.46 8.21
N LEU A 30 1.85 -4.71 8.09
CA LEU A 30 1.04 -5.14 6.96
C LEU A 30 -0.36 -4.50 6.98
N GLU A 31 -0.94 -4.22 8.14
CA GLU A 31 -2.22 -3.51 8.24
C GLU A 31 -2.11 -2.05 7.77
N GLU A 32 -1.01 -1.37 8.09
CA GLU A 32 -0.73 -0.02 7.60
C GLU A 32 -0.52 -0.01 6.08
N GLU A 33 0.24 -0.98 5.55
CA GLU A 33 0.45 -1.15 4.10
C GLU A 33 -0.85 -1.45 3.36
N LEU A 34 -1.63 -2.42 3.85
CA LEU A 34 -2.92 -2.80 3.28
C LEU A 34 -3.90 -1.62 3.22
N ALA A 35 -3.97 -0.80 4.27
CA ALA A 35 -4.81 0.39 4.30
C ALA A 35 -4.38 1.41 3.22
N GLY A 36 -3.08 1.60 3.03
CA GLY A 36 -2.54 2.47 1.97
C GLY A 36 -2.87 1.95 0.57
N LEU A 37 -2.70 0.65 0.33
CA LEU A 37 -3.02 0.02 -0.96
C LEU A 37 -4.51 0.08 -1.28
N GLU A 38 -5.39 -0.16 -0.31
CA GLU A 38 -6.84 -0.06 -0.50
C GLU A 38 -7.27 1.39 -0.80
N ALA A 39 -6.66 2.38 -0.15
CA ALA A 39 -6.90 3.79 -0.42
C ALA A 39 -6.39 4.23 -1.81
N TYR A 40 -5.20 3.78 -2.21
CA TYR A 40 -4.65 4.03 -3.54
C TYR A 40 -5.56 3.44 -4.62
N LYS A 41 -5.95 2.16 -4.48
CA LYS A 41 -6.85 1.50 -5.44
C LYS A 41 -8.20 2.22 -5.58
N ALA A 42 -8.75 2.73 -4.47
CA ALA A 42 -10.02 3.45 -4.49
C ALA A 42 -9.93 4.79 -5.26
N GLN A 43 -8.76 5.43 -5.25
CA GLN A 43 -8.50 6.68 -5.97
C GLN A 43 -8.09 6.43 -7.44
N HIS A 44 -7.48 5.28 -7.72
CA HIS A 44 -6.98 4.87 -9.04
C HIS A 44 -7.64 3.57 -9.54
N PRO A 45 -8.97 3.53 -9.74
CA PRO A 45 -9.69 2.28 -10.04
C PRO A 45 -9.34 1.64 -11.40
N GLU A 46 -8.83 2.43 -12.34
CA GLU A 46 -8.39 1.95 -13.66
C GLU A 46 -6.91 1.55 -13.67
N ASP A 47 -6.19 1.78 -12.57
CA ASP A 47 -4.81 1.39 -12.43
C ASP A 47 -4.70 0.03 -11.73
N SER A 48 -4.00 -0.88 -12.39
CA SER A 48 -3.83 -2.26 -11.92
C SER A 48 -2.40 -2.56 -11.51
N HIS A 49 -1.44 -1.66 -11.74
CA HIS A 49 -0.06 -1.90 -11.32
C HIS A 49 0.04 -1.97 -9.80
N ASP A 50 1.08 -2.62 -9.31
CA ASP A 50 1.40 -2.65 -7.88
C ASP A 50 2.21 -1.39 -7.50
N PRO A 51 1.61 -0.42 -6.79
CA PRO A 51 2.28 0.84 -6.51
C PRO A 51 3.40 0.64 -5.50
N THR A 52 4.46 1.41 -5.68
CA THR A 52 5.55 1.50 -4.71
C THR A 52 5.10 2.23 -3.44
N PRO A 53 5.79 2.03 -2.30
CA PRO A 53 5.49 2.78 -1.09
C PRO A 53 5.53 4.31 -1.26
N LEU A 54 6.39 4.81 -2.17
CA LEU A 54 6.46 6.24 -2.47
C LEU A 54 5.23 6.73 -3.25
N GLU A 55 4.74 5.95 -4.22
CA GLU A 55 3.51 6.28 -4.95
C GLU A 55 2.30 6.32 -4.02
N VAL A 56 2.18 5.33 -3.14
CA VAL A 56 1.13 5.31 -2.10
C VAL A 56 1.26 6.51 -1.15
N TYR A 57 2.48 6.84 -0.72
CA TYR A 57 2.72 7.99 0.16
C TYR A 57 2.37 9.32 -0.51
N CYS A 58 2.81 9.53 -1.76
CA CYS A 58 2.59 10.77 -2.50
C CYS A 58 1.13 10.96 -2.92
N ASP A 59 0.40 9.88 -3.18
CA ASP A 59 -1.05 9.91 -3.37
C ASP A 59 -1.77 10.52 -2.17
N MET A 60 -1.39 10.10 -0.95
CA MET A 60 -1.98 10.60 0.29
C MET A 60 -1.39 11.95 0.75
N ASN A 61 -0.20 12.31 0.30
CA ASN A 61 0.56 13.48 0.75
C ASN A 61 1.16 14.26 -0.44
N PRO A 62 0.34 14.82 -1.35
CA PRO A 62 0.84 15.43 -2.59
C PRO A 62 1.73 16.65 -2.36
N ASP A 63 1.57 17.35 -1.23
CA ASP A 63 2.34 18.55 -0.89
C ASP A 63 3.69 18.25 -0.19
N ALA A 64 3.94 16.98 0.15
CA ALA A 64 5.21 16.54 0.75
C ALA A 64 6.38 16.86 -0.17
N GLU A 65 7.54 17.21 0.39
CA GLU A 65 8.68 17.71 -0.38
C GLU A 65 9.15 16.70 -1.43
N GLU A 66 9.10 15.42 -1.11
CA GLU A 66 9.46 14.29 -1.98
C GLU A 66 8.44 14.04 -3.10
N CYS A 67 7.26 14.63 -3.01
CA CYS A 67 6.13 14.40 -3.91
C CYS A 67 5.82 15.59 -4.83
N ARG A 68 6.49 16.72 -4.64
CA ARG A 68 6.30 17.91 -5.47
C ARG A 68 6.80 17.68 -6.89
N VAL A 69 5.86 17.68 -7.83
CA VAL A 69 6.14 17.74 -9.26
C VAL A 69 6.07 19.20 -9.69
N TYR A 70 7.14 19.71 -10.28
CA TYR A 70 7.19 21.07 -10.83
C TYR A 70 6.92 20.99 -12.33
N ASP A 71 5.87 21.68 -12.78
CA ASP A 71 5.62 21.88 -14.20
C ASP A 71 6.61 22.93 -14.75
N ASP A 72 7.49 22.52 -15.66
CA ASP A 72 8.47 23.38 -16.35
C ASP A 72 7.81 24.41 -17.29
#